data_AF-A0A3C2D021-F1
#
_entry.id   AF-A0A3C2D021-F1
#
_cell.length_a   1.000
_cell.length_b   1.000
_cell.length_c   1.000
_cell.angle_alpha   90.00
_cell.angle_beta   90.00
_cell.angle_gamma   90.00
#
_symmetry.space_group_name_H-M   'P 1'
#
loop_
_entity.id
_entity.type
_entity.pdbx_description
1 polymer ?
#
loop_
_entity_poly.entity_id
_entity_poly.type
_entity_poly.pdbx_seq_one_letter_code
_entity_poly.pdbx_strand_id
1 'polypeptide(L)'
;MSFISDLFSGGANTLVNSVGKVLDNVITTKEEKLQLENEIRKSEMQYQLDLKKLSNEEQQMILGDISSARQREVQVQTSEQATKLAKNISPLLALGTVIITLALFYVLIFSPSTVVGDSKDIVMYILGVLSAVLTQIYSYYFGSSAGSVAKSKTIADMKGI
;
A
#
# COMPACT_ATOMS: atom_id res chain seq x y z
N MET A 1 70.21 36.43 -7.78
CA MET A 1 69.03 35.68 -7.29
C MET A 1 67.82 35.91 -8.22
N SER A 2 67.88 35.57 -9.52
CA SER A 2 66.75 35.79 -10.48
C SER A 2 66.34 34.51 -11.21
N PHE A 3 67.31 33.64 -11.53
CA PHE A 3 67.11 32.45 -12.35
C PHE A 3 66.09 31.43 -11.81
N ILE A 4 66.06 31.19 -10.49
CA ILE A 4 65.10 30.25 -9.88
C ILE A 4 63.68 30.84 -9.90
N SER A 5 63.52 32.16 -9.74
CA SER A 5 62.21 32.83 -9.78
C SER A 5 61.62 32.84 -11.19
N ASP A 6 62.46 33.00 -12.22
CA ASP A 6 62.02 33.04 -13.61
C ASP A 6 61.67 31.63 -14.15
N LEU A 7 62.39 30.59 -13.71
CA LEU A 7 62.08 29.20 -14.04
C LEU A 7 60.78 28.72 -13.38
N PHE A 8 60.53 29.10 -12.12
CA PHE A 8 59.28 28.77 -11.43
C PHE A 8 58.08 29.61 -11.94
N SER A 9 58.27 30.87 -12.33
CA SER A 9 57.16 31.72 -12.82
C SER A 9 56.68 31.34 -14.22
N GLY A 10 57.59 30.92 -15.11
CA GLY A 10 57.25 30.48 -16.47
C GLY A 10 56.49 29.15 -16.52
N GLY A 11 56.85 28.21 -15.64
CA GLY A 11 56.16 26.91 -15.50
C GLY A 11 54.85 27.00 -14.72
N ALA A 12 54.79 27.84 -13.68
CA ALA A 12 53.56 28.03 -12.91
C ALA A 12 52.46 28.71 -13.73
N ASN A 13 52.78 29.69 -14.58
CA ASN A 13 51.77 30.40 -15.37
C ASN A 13 51.18 29.51 -16.48
N THR A 14 51.97 28.61 -17.06
CA THR A 14 51.49 27.63 -18.05
C THR A 14 50.70 26.49 -17.40
N LEU A 15 51.10 26.03 -16.22
CA LEU A 15 50.32 25.08 -15.43
C LEU A 15 48.99 25.68 -14.96
N VAL A 16 48.96 26.92 -14.46
CA VAL A 16 47.74 27.61 -14.04
C VAL A 16 46.80 27.87 -15.23
N ASN A 17 47.31 28.25 -16.39
CA ASN A 17 46.48 28.41 -17.60
C ASN A 17 45.96 27.07 -18.13
N SER A 18 46.74 25.99 -18.02
CA SER A 18 46.31 24.65 -18.43
C SER A 18 45.26 24.07 -17.46
N VAL A 19 45.45 24.27 -16.16
CA VAL A 19 44.47 23.91 -15.13
C VAL A 19 43.21 24.76 -15.25
N GLY A 20 43.34 26.07 -15.54
CA GLY A 20 42.21 26.96 -15.79
C GLY A 20 41.37 26.55 -17.00
N LYS A 21 42.02 26.17 -18.11
CA LYS A 21 41.33 25.64 -19.31
C LYS A 21 40.70 24.26 -19.13
N VAL A 22 41.27 23.42 -18.26
CA VAL A 22 40.66 22.13 -17.91
C VAL A 22 39.50 22.33 -16.92
N LEU A 23 39.61 23.25 -15.95
CA LEU A 23 38.50 23.61 -15.07
C LEU A 23 37.32 24.19 -15.87
N ASP A 24 37.58 24.98 -16.90
CA ASP A 24 36.54 25.56 -17.77
C ASP A 24 35.87 24.51 -18.68
N ASN A 25 36.61 23.47 -19.06
CA ASN A 25 36.07 22.30 -19.79
C ASN A 25 35.42 21.25 -18.87
N VAL A 26 35.65 21.29 -17.55
CA VAL A 26 35.17 20.29 -16.56
C VAL A 26 34.07 20.86 -15.66
N ILE A 27 33.81 22.18 -15.70
CA ILE A 27 32.48 22.72 -15.37
C ILE A 27 31.52 22.17 -16.42
N THR A 28 30.83 21.09 -16.06
CA THR A 28 29.72 20.51 -16.82
C THR A 28 28.88 21.64 -17.40
N THR A 29 28.76 21.70 -18.73
CA THR A 29 27.98 22.76 -19.37
C THR A 29 26.58 22.78 -18.74
N LYS A 30 26.03 23.97 -18.46
CA LYS A 30 24.69 24.11 -17.82
C LYS A 30 23.63 23.26 -18.51
N GLU A 31 23.78 23.08 -19.82
CA GLU A 31 22.92 22.25 -20.67
C GLU A 31 23.01 20.75 -20.35
N GLU A 32 24.21 20.18 -20.22
CA GLU A 32 24.39 18.77 -19.85
C GLU A 32 23.88 18.48 -18.44
N LYS A 33 24.07 19.42 -17.51
CA LYS A 33 23.52 19.29 -16.14
C LYS A 33 21.99 19.33 -16.14
N LEU A 34 21.39 20.20 -16.96
CA LEU A 34 19.94 20.29 -17.13
C LEU A 34 19.36 19.05 -17.83
N GLN A 35 20.07 18.48 -18.82
CA GLN A 35 19.69 17.23 -19.47
C GLN A 35 19.75 16.06 -18.51
N LEU A 36 20.83 15.95 -17.73
CA LEU A 36 20.98 14.92 -16.70
C LEU A 36 19.90 15.06 -15.61
N GLU A 37 19.59 16.27 -15.17
CA GLU A 37 18.50 16.51 -14.20
C GLU A 37 17.13 16.12 -14.77
N ASN A 38 16.87 16.40 -16.06
CA ASN A 38 15.65 15.96 -16.72
C ASN A 38 15.56 14.44 -16.89
N GLU A 39 16.68 13.77 -17.20
CA GLU A 39 16.73 12.31 -17.28
C GLU A 39 16.55 11.66 -15.92
N ILE A 40 17.18 12.19 -14.86
CA ILE A 40 16.96 11.74 -13.49
C ILE A 40 15.49 11.93 -13.10
N ARG A 41 14.91 13.10 -13.38
CA ARG A 41 13.48 13.36 -13.11
C ARG A 41 12.57 12.42 -13.88
N LYS A 42 12.88 12.13 -15.15
CA LYS A 42 12.11 11.18 -15.97
C LYS A 42 12.22 9.76 -15.43
N SER A 43 13.42 9.35 -15.00
CA SER A 43 13.67 8.06 -14.36
C SER A 43 12.92 7.94 -13.04
N GLU A 44 12.95 8.97 -12.20
CA GLU A 44 12.19 9.05 -10.94
C GLU A 44 10.68 8.95 -11.21
N MET A 45 10.15 9.71 -12.17
CA MET A 45 8.73 9.63 -12.56
C MET A 45 8.35 8.25 -13.08
N GLN A 46 9.21 7.62 -13.88
CA GLN A 46 9.00 6.27 -14.39
C GLN A 46 9.01 5.25 -13.25
N TYR A 47 9.97 5.33 -12.34
CA TYR A 47 10.05 4.48 -11.16
C TYR A 47 8.80 4.61 -10.28
N GLN A 48 8.34 5.83 -10.01
CA GLN A 48 7.11 6.09 -9.27
C GLN A 48 5.87 5.53 -9.97
N LEU A 49 5.82 5.62 -11.30
CA LEU A 49 4.75 5.02 -12.10
C LEU A 49 4.76 3.49 -11.98
N ASP A 50 5.94 2.87 -12.06
CA ASP A 50 6.09 1.42 -11.99
C ASP A 50 5.74 0.89 -10.59
N LEU A 51 6.13 1.60 -9.52
CA LEU A 51 5.67 1.29 -8.16
C LEU A 51 4.14 1.36 -8.03
N LYS A 52 3.51 2.40 -8.61
CA LYS A 52 2.04 2.51 -8.60
C LYS A 52 1.38 1.38 -9.39
N LYS A 53 1.96 0.95 -10.52
CA LYS A 53 1.45 -0.17 -11.31
C LYS A 53 1.54 -1.48 -10.53
N LEU A 54 2.70 -1.77 -9.93
CA LEU A 54 2.89 -2.95 -9.08
C LEU A 54 1.87 -2.99 -7.94
N SER A 55 1.66 -1.86 -7.26
CA SER A 55 0.65 -1.77 -6.19
C SER A 55 -0.78 -2.01 -6.70
N ASN A 56 -1.14 -1.49 -7.87
CA ASN A 56 -2.43 -1.76 -8.49
C ASN A 56 -2.59 -3.23 -8.88
N GLU A 57 -1.55 -3.85 -9.42
CA GLU A 57 -1.56 -5.27 -9.82
C GLU A 57 -1.72 -6.18 -8.60
N GLU A 58 -1.00 -5.91 -7.50
CA GLU A 58 -1.16 -6.61 -6.23
C GLU A 58 -2.61 -6.50 -5.71
N GLN A 59 -3.17 -5.29 -5.71
CA GLN A 59 -4.57 -5.08 -5.32
C GLN A 59 -5.54 -5.84 -6.24
N GLN A 60 -5.31 -5.83 -7.55
CA GLN A 60 -6.13 -6.60 -8.50
C GLN A 60 -6.03 -8.10 -8.25
N MET A 61 -4.85 -8.62 -7.91
CA MET A 61 -4.65 -10.02 -7.58
C MET A 61 -5.43 -10.43 -6.33
N ILE A 62 -5.36 -9.63 -5.26
CA ILE A 62 -6.12 -9.85 -4.02
C ILE A 62 -7.63 -9.79 -4.29
N LEU A 63 -8.09 -8.77 -5.02
CA LEU A 63 -9.50 -8.64 -5.40
C LEU A 63 -9.95 -9.78 -6.30
N GLY A 64 -9.07 -10.27 -7.19
CA GLY A 64 -9.28 -11.41 -8.07
C GLY A 64 -9.53 -12.69 -7.27
N ASP A 65 -8.69 -12.98 -6.28
CA ASP A 65 -8.86 -14.14 -5.41
C ASP A 65 -10.20 -14.12 -4.64
N ILE A 66 -10.54 -12.97 -4.05
CA ILE A 66 -11.84 -12.75 -3.38
C ILE A 66 -13.01 -12.93 -4.37
N SER A 67 -12.87 -12.42 -5.58
CA SER A 67 -13.89 -12.56 -6.63
C SER A 67 -14.07 -14.02 -7.05
N SER A 68 -13.00 -14.81 -7.10
CA SER A 68 -13.05 -16.24 -7.44
C SER A 68 -13.83 -17.02 -6.39
N ALA A 69 -13.60 -16.71 -5.10
CA ALA A 69 -14.31 -17.32 -3.99
C ALA A 69 -15.81 -17.00 -4.03
N ARG A 70 -16.16 -15.73 -4.33
CA ARG A 70 -17.57 -15.32 -4.51
C ARG A 70 -18.21 -15.91 -5.76
N GLN A 71 -17.47 -16.06 -6.85
CA GLN A 71 -17.98 -16.71 -8.06
C GLN A 71 -18.27 -18.19 -7.81
N ARG A 72 -17.46 -18.89 -7.02
CA ARG A 72 -17.75 -20.26 -6.59
C ARG A 72 -19.10 -20.35 -5.86
N GLU A 73 -19.36 -19.42 -4.93
CA GLU A 73 -20.65 -19.33 -4.24
C GLU A 73 -21.80 -19.11 -5.23
N VAL A 74 -21.66 -18.17 -6.17
CA VAL A 74 -22.67 -17.94 -7.23
C VAL A 74 -22.92 -19.20 -8.06
N GLN A 75 -21.88 -19.94 -8.43
CA GLN A 75 -22.00 -21.20 -9.17
C GLN A 75 -22.75 -22.27 -8.36
N VAL A 76 -22.49 -22.37 -7.06
CA VAL A 76 -23.22 -23.30 -6.16
C VAL A 76 -24.68 -22.88 -6.01
N GLN A 77 -24.96 -21.59 -5.88
CA GLN A 77 -26.32 -21.05 -5.77
C GLN A 77 -27.16 -21.27 -7.03
N THR A 78 -26.55 -21.05 -8.19
CA THR A 78 -27.20 -21.18 -9.52
C THR A 78 -27.30 -22.61 -10.02
N SER A 79 -26.50 -23.54 -9.47
CA SER A 79 -26.59 -24.96 -9.82
C SER A 79 -27.94 -25.56 -9.43
N GLU A 80 -28.62 -26.20 -10.39
CA GLU A 80 -29.89 -26.88 -10.17
C GLU A 80 -29.75 -28.13 -9.28
N GLN A 81 -28.57 -28.76 -9.29
CA GLN A 81 -28.28 -30.00 -8.55
C GLN A 81 -27.72 -29.76 -7.15
N ALA A 82 -27.48 -28.50 -6.76
CA ALA A 82 -26.93 -28.20 -5.44
C ALA A 82 -27.99 -28.34 -4.33
N THR A 83 -27.67 -29.12 -3.30
CA THR A 83 -28.50 -29.31 -2.11
C THR A 83 -28.80 -27.98 -1.42
N LYS A 84 -30.02 -27.81 -0.86
CA LYS A 84 -30.42 -26.62 -0.09
C LYS A 84 -29.44 -26.25 1.04
N LEU A 85 -28.79 -27.24 1.65
CA LEU A 85 -27.74 -27.04 2.64
C LEU A 85 -26.50 -26.38 2.04
N ALA A 86 -26.03 -26.84 0.88
CA ALA A 86 -24.86 -26.28 0.22
C ALA A 86 -25.09 -24.83 -0.22
N LYS A 87 -26.31 -24.49 -0.63
CA LYS A 87 -26.70 -23.12 -0.98
C LYS A 87 -26.73 -22.17 0.21
N ASN A 88 -27.05 -22.68 1.40
CA ASN A 88 -27.27 -21.84 2.58
C ASN A 88 -26.17 -21.93 3.63
N ILE A 89 -25.12 -22.74 3.42
CA ILE A 89 -24.08 -22.98 4.43
C ILE A 89 -23.35 -21.68 4.81
N SER A 90 -22.94 -20.89 3.83
CA SER A 90 -22.19 -19.65 4.03
C SER A 90 -23.00 -18.56 4.77
N PRO A 91 -24.25 -18.24 4.38
CA PRO A 91 -25.10 -17.32 5.16
C PRO A 91 -25.50 -17.88 6.53
N LEU A 92 -25.70 -19.19 6.67
CA LEU A 92 -26.04 -19.81 7.94
C LEU A 92 -24.87 -19.74 8.94
N LEU A 93 -23.65 -20.03 8.49
CA LEU A 93 -22.44 -19.91 9.30
C LEU A 93 -22.22 -18.46 9.73
N ALA A 94 -22.34 -17.51 8.80
CA ALA A 94 -22.21 -16.09 9.12
C ALA A 94 -23.24 -15.63 10.16
N LEU A 95 -24.52 -15.99 9.97
CA LEU A 95 -25.58 -15.67 10.92
C LEU A 95 -25.31 -16.30 12.29
N GLY A 96 -24.92 -17.58 12.32
CA GLY A 96 -24.58 -18.30 13.54
C GLY A 96 -23.43 -17.65 14.29
N THR A 97 -22.35 -17.29 13.60
CA THR A 97 -21.21 -16.59 14.20
C THR A 97 -21.63 -15.23 14.76
N VAL A 98 -22.41 -14.42 14.02
CA VAL A 98 -22.90 -13.12 14.52
C VAL A 98 -23.73 -13.30 15.78
N ILE A 99 -24.66 -14.26 15.80
CA ILE A 99 -25.49 -14.54 16.98
C ILE A 99 -24.63 -14.95 18.18
N ILE A 100 -23.68 -15.86 17.98
CA ILE A 100 -22.77 -16.33 19.04
C ILE A 100 -21.91 -15.17 19.55
N THR A 101 -21.37 -14.33 18.67
CA THR A 101 -20.57 -13.17 19.07
C THR A 101 -21.38 -12.15 19.87
N LEU A 102 -22.61 -11.85 19.44
CA LEU A 102 -23.50 -10.97 20.19
C LEU A 102 -23.91 -11.57 21.55
N ALA A 103 -24.14 -12.89 21.61
CA ALA A 103 -24.39 -13.59 22.86
C ALA A 103 -23.18 -13.53 23.82
N LEU A 104 -21.96 -13.69 23.30
CA LEU A 104 -20.75 -13.53 24.11
C LEU A 104 -20.58 -12.10 24.63
N PHE A 105 -20.86 -11.08 23.81
CA PHE A 105 -20.88 -9.69 24.26
C PHE A 105 -21.93 -9.46 25.33
N TYR A 106 -23.12 -10.03 25.17
CA TYR A 106 -24.16 -9.98 26.19
C TYR A 106 -23.67 -10.59 27.51
N VAL A 107 -23.08 -11.80 27.48
CA VAL A 107 -22.54 -12.43 28.68
C VAL A 107 -21.48 -11.56 29.36
N LEU A 108 -20.54 -10.98 28.59
CA LEU A 108 -19.48 -10.13 29.14
C LEU A 108 -20.01 -8.84 29.77
N ILE A 109 -21.01 -8.21 29.16
CA ILE A 109 -21.62 -6.97 29.68
C ILE A 109 -22.42 -7.25 30.96
N PHE A 110 -23.18 -8.35 30.99
CA PHE A 110 -24.09 -8.67 32.09
C PHE A 110 -23.47 -9.57 33.18
N SER A 111 -22.25 -10.06 32.98
CA SER A 111 -21.50 -10.85 33.98
C SER A 111 -20.20 -10.13 34.40
N PRO A 112 -20.29 -8.96 35.05
CA PRO A 112 -19.13 -8.12 35.38
C PRO A 112 -18.12 -8.83 36.30
N SER A 113 -18.54 -9.86 37.04
CA SER A 113 -17.66 -10.73 37.83
C SER A 113 -16.65 -11.53 37.01
N THR A 114 -16.90 -11.74 35.71
CA THR A 114 -15.95 -12.37 34.77
C THR A 114 -14.82 -11.44 34.34
N VAL A 115 -15.00 -10.12 34.56
CA VAL A 115 -14.10 -9.04 34.13
C VAL A 115 -13.52 -8.32 35.35
N VAL A 116 -12.98 -9.08 36.31
CA VAL A 116 -12.33 -8.53 37.50
C VAL A 116 -10.94 -9.13 37.67
N GLY A 117 -9.95 -8.28 37.94
CA GLY A 117 -8.56 -8.68 38.16
C GLY A 117 -7.76 -8.87 36.87
N ASP A 118 -6.83 -9.84 36.87
CA ASP A 118 -5.85 -10.08 35.80
C ASP A 118 -6.46 -10.52 34.46
N SER A 119 -7.75 -10.90 34.43
CA SER A 119 -8.44 -11.31 33.21
C SER A 119 -8.94 -10.13 32.36
N LYS A 120 -8.95 -8.90 32.88
CA LYS A 120 -9.48 -7.72 32.16
C LYS A 120 -8.79 -7.49 30.81
N ASP A 121 -7.47 -7.61 30.76
CA ASP A 121 -6.68 -7.39 29.54
C ASP A 121 -6.99 -8.47 28.49
N ILE A 122 -7.13 -9.72 28.95
CA ILE A 122 -7.53 -10.85 28.11
C ILE A 122 -8.95 -10.65 27.57
N VAL A 123 -9.89 -10.19 28.41
CA VAL A 123 -11.27 -9.91 28.00
C VAL A 123 -11.32 -8.79 26.97
N MET A 124 -10.55 -7.70 27.16
CA MET A 124 -10.46 -6.62 26.17
C MET A 124 -9.85 -7.09 24.85
N TYR A 125 -8.81 -7.93 24.90
CA TYR A 125 -8.25 -8.55 23.69
C TYR A 125 -9.30 -9.39 22.96
N ILE A 126 -10.03 -10.26 23.66
CA ILE A 126 -11.10 -11.08 23.09
C ILE A 126 -12.21 -10.19 22.48
N LEU A 127 -12.61 -9.12 23.17
CA LEU A 127 -13.58 -8.15 22.65
C LEU A 127 -13.09 -7.51 21.34
N GLY A 128 -11.81 -7.17 21.25
CA GLY A 128 -11.18 -6.67 20.03
C GLY A 128 -11.23 -7.69 18.89
N VAL A 129 -10.83 -8.93 19.13
CA VAL A 129 -10.87 -10.02 18.14
C VAL A 129 -12.31 -10.30 17.66
N LEU A 130 -13.27 -10.39 18.59
CA LEU A 130 -14.68 -10.62 18.26
C LEU A 130 -15.28 -9.46 17.45
N SER A 131 -14.93 -8.21 17.78
CA SER A 131 -15.35 -7.03 17.01
C SER A 131 -14.76 -7.02 15.59
N ALA A 132 -13.52 -7.49 15.44
CA ALA A 132 -12.88 -7.64 14.14
C ALA A 132 -13.57 -8.71 13.28
N VAL A 133 -13.95 -9.85 13.87
CA VAL A 133 -14.71 -10.91 13.18
C VAL A 133 -16.06 -10.39 12.67
N LEU A 134 -16.81 -9.65 13.50
CA LEU A 134 -18.05 -9.00 13.04
C LEU A 134 -17.78 -8.09 11.84
N THR A 135 -16.77 -7.23 11.94
CA THR A 135 -16.39 -6.33 10.84
C THR A 135 -16.02 -7.08 9.57
N GLN A 136 -15.30 -8.20 9.66
CA GLN A 136 -14.97 -9.05 8.53
C GLN A 136 -16.22 -9.67 7.88
N ILE A 137 -17.16 -10.18 8.67
CA ILE A 137 -18.42 -10.72 8.17
C ILE A 137 -19.21 -9.62 7.44
N TYR A 138 -19.37 -8.44 8.04
CA TYR A 138 -20.03 -7.31 7.39
C TYR A 138 -19.31 -6.90 6.09
N SER A 139 -17.98 -6.85 6.10
CA SER A 139 -17.18 -6.52 4.92
C SER A 139 -17.31 -7.56 3.81
N TYR A 140 -17.51 -8.84 4.15
CA TYR A 140 -17.74 -9.90 3.18
C TYR A 140 -19.09 -9.71 2.46
N TYR A 141 -20.17 -9.41 3.19
CA TYR A 141 -21.52 -9.29 2.61
C TYR A 141 -21.82 -7.93 1.99
N PHE A 142 -21.39 -6.83 2.62
CA PHE A 142 -21.69 -5.46 2.18
C PHE A 142 -20.54 -4.81 1.42
N GLY A 143 -19.40 -5.50 1.32
CA GLY A 143 -18.16 -4.96 0.75
C GLY A 143 -17.40 -4.09 1.76
N SER A 144 -16.09 -3.93 1.55
CA SER A 144 -15.30 -3.01 2.37
C SER A 144 -15.55 -1.57 1.92
N SER A 145 -15.69 -0.66 2.88
CA SER A 145 -15.74 0.78 2.63
C SER A 145 -14.51 1.28 1.87
N ALA A 146 -13.35 0.63 2.05
CA ALA A 146 -12.10 0.93 1.36
C ALA A 146 -12.20 0.77 -0.17
N GLY A 147 -12.93 -0.23 -0.67
CA GLY A 147 -13.13 -0.41 -2.11
C GLY A 147 -13.95 0.72 -2.75
N SER A 148 -14.94 1.24 -2.02
CA SER A 148 -15.74 2.38 -2.45
C SER A 148 -14.94 3.69 -2.41
N VAL A 149 -14.11 3.89 -1.38
CA VAL A 149 -13.22 5.05 -1.28
C VAL A 149 -12.15 5.02 -2.38
N ALA A 150 -11.56 3.85 -2.66
CA ALA A 150 -10.59 3.69 -3.75
C ALA A 150 -11.21 4.01 -5.11
N LYS A 151 -12.42 3.49 -5.40
CA LYS A 151 -13.15 3.83 -6.63
C LYS A 151 -13.48 5.33 -6.71
N SER A 152 -13.99 5.92 -5.64
CA SER A 152 -14.29 7.35 -5.59
C SER A 152 -13.05 8.20 -5.79
N LYS A 153 -11.91 7.80 -5.23
CA LYS A 153 -10.62 8.47 -5.41
C LYS A 153 -10.10 8.36 -6.84
N THR A 154 -10.15 7.17 -7.45
CA THR A 154 -9.79 7.01 -8.86
C THR A 154 -10.70 7.86 -9.77
N ILE A 155 -11.99 7.95 -9.46
CA ILE A 155 -12.94 8.80 -10.21
C ILE A 155 -12.63 10.29 -10.02
N ALA A 156 -12.27 10.72 -8.81
CA ALA A 156 -11.86 12.09 -8.52
C ALA A 156 -10.56 12.45 -9.28
N ASP A 157 -9.54 11.59 -9.19
CA ASP A 157 -8.27 11.73 -9.90
C ASP A 157 -8.48 11.79 -11.43
N MET A 158 -9.39 10.96 -11.98
CA MET A 158 -9.75 10.98 -13.41
C MET A 158 -10.54 12.24 -13.83
N LYS A 159 -11.26 12.87 -12.90
CA LYS A 159 -12.02 14.09 -13.16
C LYS A 159 -11.21 15.37 -12.88
N GLY A 160 -9.98 15.24 -12.38
CA GLY A 160 -9.14 16.38 -12.02
C GLY A 160 -9.69 17.23 -10.88
N ILE A 161 -10.44 16.60 -9.94
CA ILE A 161 -11.02 17.24 -8.76
C ILE A 161 -10.43 16.63 -7.50
#